data_AF-A0A1V5AT58-F1
#
_entry.id   AF-A0A1V5AT58-F1
#
_cell.length_a   1.000
_cell.length_b   1.000
_cell.length_c   1.000
_cell.angle_alpha   90.00
_cell.angle_beta   90.00
_cell.angle_gamma   90.00
#
_symmetry.space_group_name_H-M   'P 1'
#
loop_
_entity.id
_entity.type
_entity.pdbx_description
1 polymer ?
#
loop_
_entity_poly.entity_id
_entity_poly.type
_entity_poly.pdbx_seq_one_letter_code
_entity_poly.pdbx_strand_id
1 'polypeptide(L)'
;MGPSQTAANLANYCEGFANVMDMHEKRKRMLLTTNMRVTKYVILSPECTDVLPCDISTMIYESKHGIVVKETCFGAIIEGEEDAIESLIKEIRALDPAGIFIKDRGFPIGDPRRCRGDASGSPCKLLWITSGRRSGSVRPGSYMIEAESKMLPLISRALESFAQERSRDSIGIN
;
A
#
# COMPACT_ATOMS: atom_id res chain seq x y z
N MET A 1 50.77 -24.75 31.54
CA MET A 1 50.11 -24.42 30.26
C MET A 1 48.85 -23.65 30.61
N GLY A 2 48.83 -22.36 30.30
CA GLY A 2 47.98 -21.38 30.99
C GLY A 2 46.54 -21.29 30.46
N PRO A 3 45.57 -20.93 31.33
CA PRO A 3 44.15 -20.74 30.99
C PRO A 3 43.86 -19.54 30.07
N SER A 4 44.90 -18.82 29.60
CA SER A 4 44.77 -17.60 28.79
C SER A 4 44.41 -17.87 27.33
N GLN A 5 44.85 -19.00 26.76
CA GLN A 5 44.62 -19.30 25.33
C GLN A 5 43.18 -19.76 25.06
N THR A 6 42.54 -20.47 25.98
CA THR A 6 41.15 -20.90 25.85
C THR A 6 40.17 -19.72 25.96
N ALA A 7 40.41 -18.79 26.89
CA ALA A 7 39.58 -17.59 27.03
C ALA A 7 39.68 -16.67 25.80
N ALA A 8 40.89 -16.49 25.25
CA ALA A 8 41.11 -15.71 24.03
C ALA A 8 40.40 -16.33 22.81
N ASN A 9 40.44 -17.66 22.67
CA ASN A 9 39.76 -18.36 21.57
C ASN A 9 38.23 -18.25 21.64
N LEU A 10 37.66 -18.30 22.84
CA LEU A 10 36.22 -18.10 23.06
C LEU A 10 35.79 -16.66 22.74
N ALA A 11 36.58 -15.65 23.14
CA ALA A 11 36.32 -14.26 22.80
C ALA A 11 36.33 -14.04 21.27
N ASN A 12 37.34 -14.57 20.58
CA ASN A 12 37.44 -14.50 19.11
C ASN A 12 36.26 -15.21 18.42
N TYR A 13 35.76 -16.31 18.98
CA TYR A 13 34.60 -17.02 18.42
C TYR A 13 33.30 -16.23 18.60
N CYS A 14 33.11 -15.60 19.77
CA CYS A 14 31.97 -14.73 20.03
C CYS A 14 31.98 -13.47 19.15
N GLU A 15 33.14 -12.83 18.98
CA GLU A 15 33.30 -11.68 18.07
C GLU A 15 33.07 -12.08 16.61
N GLY A 16 33.57 -13.25 16.19
CA GLY A 16 33.29 -13.80 14.86
C GLY A 16 31.80 -14.01 14.62
N PHE A 17 31.08 -14.54 15.61
CA PHE A 17 29.63 -14.76 15.52
C PHE A 17 28.84 -13.45 15.46
N ALA A 18 29.23 -12.45 16.27
CA ALA A 18 28.63 -11.11 16.23
C ALA A 18 28.83 -10.43 14.87
N ASN A 19 30.02 -10.54 14.28
CA ASN A 19 30.32 -10.01 12.94
C ASN A 19 29.53 -10.70 11.83
N VAL A 20 29.31 -12.02 11.92
CA VAL A 20 28.47 -12.75 10.96
C VAL A 20 27.01 -12.28 11.05
N MET A 21 26.49 -12.05 12.25
CA MET A 21 25.12 -11.53 12.45
C MET A 21 24.98 -10.09 11.96
N ASP A 22 25.94 -9.21 12.25
CA ASP A 22 25.98 -7.84 11.73
C ASP A 22 26.10 -7.82 10.19
N MET A 23 26.88 -8.73 9.60
CA MET A 23 26.97 -8.87 8.15
C MET A 23 25.65 -9.37 7.55
N HIS A 24 24.94 -10.27 8.22
CA HIS A 24 23.61 -10.72 7.78
C HIS A 24 22.57 -9.61 7.86
N GLU A 25 22.65 -8.76 8.89
CA GLU A 25 21.78 -7.62 9.08
C GLU A 25 22.09 -6.49 8.10
N LYS A 26 23.38 -6.19 7.86
CA LYS A 26 23.83 -5.28 6.80
C LYS A 26 23.45 -5.80 5.42
N ARG A 27 23.51 -7.11 5.17
CA ARG A 27 23.11 -7.72 3.89
C ARG A 27 21.59 -7.71 3.71
N LYS A 28 20.80 -7.89 4.78
CA LYS A 28 19.34 -7.61 4.76
C LYS A 28 19.07 -6.14 4.47
N ARG A 29 19.78 -5.22 5.12
CA ARG A 29 19.66 -3.77 4.92
C ARG A 29 20.09 -3.34 3.50
N MET A 30 21.09 -4.01 2.92
CA MET A 30 21.57 -3.78 1.56
C MET A 30 20.66 -4.41 0.48
N LEU A 31 19.93 -5.48 0.81
CA LEU A 31 18.86 -6.02 -0.03
C LEU A 31 17.57 -5.20 0.08
N LEU A 32 17.30 -4.56 1.22
CA LEU A 32 16.24 -3.56 1.38
C LEU A 32 16.53 -2.26 0.60
N THR A 33 17.79 -1.95 0.29
CA THR A 33 18.16 -0.81 -0.56
C THR A 33 18.03 -1.05 -2.07
N THR A 34 17.55 -2.23 -2.51
CA THR A 34 17.07 -2.33 -3.89
C THR A 34 15.74 -1.60 -3.96
N ASN A 35 15.69 -0.46 -4.64
CA ASN A 35 14.50 0.39 -4.83
C ASN A 35 13.32 -0.39 -5.45
N MET A 36 12.63 -1.20 -4.64
CA MET A 36 11.50 -1.98 -5.09
C MET A 36 10.27 -1.08 -5.01
N ARG A 37 9.93 -0.51 -6.16
CA ARG A 37 8.73 0.31 -6.28
C ARG A 37 7.50 -0.56 -6.28
N VAL A 38 6.62 -0.29 -5.33
CA VAL A 38 5.35 -0.99 -5.19
C VAL A 38 4.21 -0.05 -5.52
N THR A 39 3.20 -0.57 -6.20
CA THR A 39 1.94 0.14 -6.39
C THR A 39 0.85 -0.54 -5.58
N LYS A 40 0.06 0.24 -4.84
CA LYS A 40 -1.07 -0.27 -4.07
C LYS A 40 -2.35 0.52 -4.34
N TYR A 41 -3.46 -0.17 -4.29
CA TYR A 41 -4.79 0.39 -4.21
C TYR A 41 -5.17 0.56 -2.75
N VAL A 42 -5.59 1.77 -2.40
CA VAL A 42 -6.28 2.09 -1.15
C VAL A 42 -7.73 2.33 -1.53
N ILE A 43 -8.61 1.43 -1.11
CA ILE A 43 -10.04 1.48 -1.42
C ILE A 43 -10.79 1.77 -0.13
N LEU A 44 -11.69 2.73 -0.19
CA LEU A 44 -12.56 3.11 0.89
C LEU A 44 -13.91 2.42 0.74
N SER A 45 -14.42 1.92 1.87
CA SER A 45 -15.82 1.53 1.96
C SER A 45 -16.71 2.76 1.75
N PRO A 46 -17.79 2.69 0.96
CA PRO A 46 -18.69 3.82 0.77
C PRO A 46 -19.48 4.20 2.03
N GLU A 47 -19.47 3.35 3.06
CA GLU A 47 -20.08 3.64 4.36
C GLU A 47 -19.10 4.33 5.33
N CYS A 48 -17.81 4.41 4.97
CA CYS A 48 -16.84 5.20 5.69
C CYS A 48 -17.27 6.67 5.58
N THR A 49 -17.75 7.23 6.71
CA THR A 49 -18.26 8.61 6.75
C THR A 49 -17.16 9.59 7.16
N ASP A 50 -16.10 9.10 7.79
CA ASP A 50 -15.10 9.93 8.47
C ASP A 50 -13.89 10.26 7.58
N VAL A 51 -13.66 9.51 6.49
CA VAL A 51 -12.48 9.67 5.63
C VAL A 51 -12.88 9.75 4.16
N LEU A 52 -12.55 10.86 3.51
CA LEU A 52 -12.73 11.02 2.07
C LEU A 52 -11.45 10.62 1.32
N PRO A 53 -11.54 10.22 0.03
CA PRO A 53 -10.37 9.99 -0.81
C PRO A 53 -9.41 11.20 -0.89
N CYS A 54 -9.96 12.41 -0.78
CA CYS A 54 -9.22 13.68 -0.76
C CYS A 54 -8.41 13.87 0.53
N ASP A 55 -8.88 13.33 1.65
CA ASP A 55 -8.16 13.44 2.92
C ASP A 55 -6.92 12.54 2.90
N ILE A 56 -7.06 11.35 2.30
CA ILE A 56 -5.95 10.41 2.10
C ILE A 56 -4.89 11.01 1.19
N SER A 57 -5.27 11.60 0.08
CA SER A 57 -4.31 12.22 -0.83
C SER A 57 -3.58 13.39 -0.15
N THR A 58 -4.31 14.23 0.58
CA THR A 58 -3.75 15.35 1.34
C THR A 58 -2.73 14.86 2.36
N MET A 59 -3.06 13.85 3.16
CA MET A 59 -2.14 13.23 4.11
C MET A 59 -0.87 12.71 3.43
N ILE A 60 -1.01 12.05 2.27
CA ILE A 60 0.16 11.53 1.55
C ILE A 60 1.03 12.69 1.02
N TYR A 61 0.42 13.76 0.51
CA TYR A 61 1.18 14.95 0.07
C TYR A 61 1.93 15.61 1.24
N GLU A 62 1.31 15.69 2.42
CA GLU A 62 1.93 16.24 3.63
C GLU A 62 3.11 15.40 4.12
N SER A 63 3.05 14.08 3.93
CA SER A 63 4.08 13.15 4.38
C SER A 63 5.44 13.32 3.65
N LYS A 64 5.49 14.02 2.50
CA LYS A 64 6.73 14.34 1.74
C LYS A 64 7.63 13.15 1.34
N HIS A 65 7.12 11.92 1.36
CA HIS A 65 7.91 10.70 1.09
C HIS A 65 8.27 10.46 -0.40
N GLY A 66 8.05 11.42 -1.30
CA GLY A 66 8.30 11.23 -2.73
C GLY A 66 7.38 10.19 -3.38
N ILE A 67 6.18 10.01 -2.82
CA ILE A 67 5.17 9.04 -3.26
C ILE A 67 4.24 9.69 -4.27
N VAL A 68 3.97 8.98 -5.36
CA VAL A 68 3.03 9.41 -6.39
C VAL A 68 1.64 8.91 -6.03
N VAL A 69 0.68 9.83 -6.00
CA VAL A 69 -0.71 9.54 -5.67
C VAL A 69 -1.61 9.84 -6.86
N LYS A 70 -2.56 8.94 -7.10
CA LYS A 70 -3.66 9.16 -8.04
C LYS A 70 -4.98 8.89 -7.34
N GLU A 71 -5.76 9.95 -7.14
CA GLU A 71 -7.11 9.85 -6.60
C GLU A 71 -8.08 9.16 -7.57
N THR A 72 -9.06 8.49 -6.99
CA THR A 72 -10.18 7.84 -7.68
C THR A 72 -11.47 8.05 -6.88
N CYS A 73 -12.62 7.82 -7.50
CA CYS A 73 -13.91 7.95 -6.83
C CYS A 73 -14.13 6.96 -5.67
N PHE A 74 -13.29 5.92 -5.57
CA PHE A 74 -13.40 4.87 -4.55
C PHE A 74 -12.24 4.89 -3.54
N GLY A 75 -11.30 5.85 -3.64
CA GLY A 75 -10.07 5.86 -2.83
C GLY A 75 -8.87 6.39 -3.61
N ALA A 76 -7.67 5.86 -3.37
CA ALA A 76 -6.43 6.33 -3.98
C ALA A 76 -5.53 5.19 -4.48
N ILE A 77 -4.71 5.48 -5.49
CA ILE A 77 -3.62 4.62 -5.95
C ILE A 77 -2.31 5.28 -5.53
N ILE A 78 -1.46 4.53 -4.83
CA ILE A 78 -0.16 5.00 -4.33
C ILE A 78 0.97 4.22 -4.99
N GLU A 79 2.05 4.92 -5.34
CA GLU A 79 3.28 4.37 -5.90
C GLU A 79 4.51 5.01 -5.26
N GLY A 80 5.50 4.20 -4.91
CA GLY A 80 6.69 4.66 -4.22
C GLY A 80 7.56 3.49 -3.77
N GLU A 81 8.57 3.80 -2.97
CA GLU A 81 9.43 2.81 -2.34
C GLU A 81 8.65 1.97 -1.31
N GLU A 82 8.95 0.68 -1.24
CA GLU A 82 8.23 -0.27 -0.38
C GLU A 82 8.23 0.14 1.09
N ASP A 83 9.40 0.48 1.66
CA ASP A 83 9.54 0.89 3.07
C ASP A 83 8.69 2.13 3.41
N ALA A 84 8.65 3.10 2.50
CA ALA A 84 7.86 4.31 2.65
C ALA A 84 6.36 4.01 2.55
N ILE A 85 5.97 3.15 1.61
CA ILE A 85 4.59 2.70 1.45
C ILE A 85 4.12 1.91 2.68
N GLU A 86 4.93 0.99 3.21
CA GLU A 86 4.55 0.21 4.39
C GLU A 86 4.33 1.09 5.63
N SER A 87 5.15 2.13 5.78
CA SER A 87 4.99 3.10 6.86
C SER A 87 3.69 3.90 6.69
N LEU A 88 3.44 4.43 5.48
CA LEU A 88 2.19 5.14 5.19
C LEU A 88 0.95 4.27 5.34
N ILE A 89 1.01 2.99 4.97
CA ILE A 89 -0.12 2.07 5.12
C ILE A 89 -0.55 1.95 6.58
N LYS A 90 0.41 1.93 7.51
CA LYS A 90 0.11 1.84 8.94
C LYS A 90 -0.60 3.10 9.43
N GLU A 91 -0.16 4.26 8.96
CA GLU A 91 -0.79 5.56 9.27
C GLU A 91 -2.21 5.65 8.67
N ILE A 92 -2.36 5.29 7.40
CA ILE A 92 -3.65 5.28 6.70
C ILE A 92 -4.62 4.33 7.42
N ARG A 93 -4.21 3.11 7.77
CA ARG A 93 -5.05 2.15 8.50
C ARG A 93 -5.41 2.59 9.92
N ALA A 94 -4.63 3.48 10.53
CA ALA A 94 -4.93 4.01 11.85
C ALA A 94 -6.10 5.02 11.82
N LEU A 95 -6.39 5.64 10.66
CA LEU A 95 -7.53 6.55 10.51
C LEU A 95 -8.86 5.80 10.61
N ASP A 96 -9.00 4.73 9.83
CA ASP A 96 -10.19 3.89 9.86
C ASP A 96 -9.79 2.40 9.68
N PRO A 97 -9.81 1.61 10.76
CA PRO A 97 -9.39 0.22 10.73
C PRO A 97 -10.39 -0.72 10.04
N ALA A 98 -11.66 -0.32 9.91
CA ALA A 98 -12.73 -1.19 9.39
C ALA A 98 -13.19 -0.81 7.97
N GLY A 99 -13.03 0.45 7.56
CA GLY A 99 -13.44 0.94 6.24
C GLY A 99 -12.32 1.09 5.21
N ILE A 100 -11.03 0.90 5.58
CA ILE A 100 -9.90 1.02 4.65
C ILE A 100 -9.38 -0.35 4.21
N PHE A 101 -9.42 -0.59 2.90
CA PHE A 101 -8.95 -1.81 2.27
C PHE A 101 -7.75 -1.54 1.37
N ILE A 102 -6.72 -2.38 1.49
CA ILE A 102 -5.46 -2.20 0.77
C ILE A 102 -5.17 -3.44 -0.05
N LYS A 103 -4.86 -3.23 -1.33
CA LYS A 103 -4.62 -4.29 -2.30
C LYS A 103 -3.40 -3.97 -3.14
N ASP A 104 -2.54 -4.95 -3.37
CA ASP A 104 -1.38 -4.74 -4.24
C ASP A 104 -1.80 -4.65 -5.71
N ARG A 105 -1.11 -3.78 -6.43
CA ARG A 105 -1.30 -3.53 -7.86
C ARG A 105 -0.02 -3.91 -8.59
N GLY A 106 -0.11 -4.77 -9.59
CA GLY A 106 1.05 -5.22 -10.38
C GLY A 106 1.45 -4.30 -11.55
N PHE A 107 0.90 -3.09 -11.64
CA PHE A 107 1.20 -2.14 -12.72
C PHE A 107 1.48 -0.75 -12.12
N PRO A 108 2.45 0.00 -12.63
CA PRO A 108 2.72 1.37 -12.19
C PRO A 108 1.60 2.34 -12.60
N ILE A 109 1.51 3.47 -11.92
CA ILE A 109 0.58 4.55 -12.25
C ILE A 109 0.95 5.05 -13.65
N GLY A 110 -0.07 5.18 -14.52
CA GLY A 110 0.14 5.65 -15.90
C GLY A 110 0.57 4.58 -16.91
N ASP A 111 0.83 3.32 -16.51
CA ASP A 111 1.26 2.27 -17.46
C ASP A 111 0.34 2.17 -18.70
N PRO A 112 0.85 2.25 -19.94
CA PRO A 112 0.02 2.28 -21.16
C PRO A 112 -0.83 1.02 -21.38
N ARG A 113 -0.44 -0.12 -20.77
CA ARG A 113 -1.23 -1.36 -20.79
C ARG A 113 -2.55 -1.20 -20.03
N ARG A 114 -2.56 -0.34 -19.00
CA ARG A 114 -3.72 -0.11 -18.11
C ARG A 114 -4.35 1.26 -18.32
N CYS A 115 -3.54 2.31 -18.40
CA CYS A 115 -3.91 3.69 -18.66
C CYS A 115 -4.21 3.91 -20.15
N ARG A 116 -5.22 4.74 -20.45
CA ARG A 116 -5.50 5.19 -21.82
C ARG A 116 -4.85 6.54 -22.13
N GLY A 117 -4.18 7.20 -21.17
CA GLY A 117 -3.67 8.56 -21.30
C GLY A 117 -2.77 8.74 -22.51
N ASP A 118 -1.70 7.95 -22.60
CA ASP A 118 -0.65 8.18 -23.61
C ASP A 118 -1.05 7.67 -25.00
N ALA A 119 -1.88 6.62 -25.04
CA ALA A 119 -2.49 6.08 -26.27
C ALA A 119 -3.81 6.78 -26.64
N SER A 120 -4.26 7.76 -25.85
CA SER A 120 -5.32 8.71 -26.23
C SER A 120 -4.77 9.81 -27.14
N GLY A 121 -3.78 9.47 -27.97
CA GLY A 121 -3.73 9.92 -29.35
C GLY A 121 -5.07 9.64 -30.02
N SER A 122 -6.07 10.42 -29.65
CA SER A 122 -7.18 10.71 -30.52
C SER A 122 -6.53 11.12 -31.83
N PRO A 123 -6.86 10.46 -32.96
CA PRO A 123 -6.67 11.11 -34.23
C PRO A 123 -7.31 12.49 -34.09
N CYS A 124 -6.57 13.51 -34.53
CA CYS A 124 -6.90 14.94 -34.57
C CYS A 124 -8.38 15.24 -34.28
N LYS A 125 -8.64 16.23 -33.42
CA LYS A 125 -9.90 16.91 -33.00
C LYS A 125 -11.03 17.07 -34.06
N LEU A 126 -10.82 16.64 -35.30
CA LEU A 126 -11.83 16.47 -36.33
C LEU A 126 -12.58 15.13 -36.23
N LEU A 127 -11.92 14.03 -35.84
CA LEU A 127 -12.55 12.70 -35.77
C LEU A 127 -13.46 12.53 -34.54
N TRP A 128 -13.30 13.36 -33.50
CA TRP A 128 -14.17 13.32 -32.32
C TRP A 128 -15.60 13.78 -32.64
N ILE A 129 -15.74 14.78 -33.52
CA ILE A 129 -17.04 15.35 -33.94
C ILE A 129 -17.79 14.34 -34.84
N THR A 130 -17.06 13.59 -35.66
CA THR A 130 -17.65 12.72 -36.69
C THR A 130 -17.84 11.27 -36.25
N SER A 131 -17.03 10.76 -35.33
CA SER A 131 -17.10 9.35 -34.92
C SER A 131 -17.79 9.11 -33.58
N GLY A 132 -18.01 10.16 -32.76
CA GLY A 132 -18.60 10.04 -31.42
C GLY A 132 -17.82 9.12 -30.46
N ARG A 133 -16.68 8.59 -30.89
CA ARG A 133 -15.87 7.65 -30.11
C ARG A 133 -15.07 8.47 -29.10
N ARG A 134 -15.64 8.67 -27.91
CA ARG A 134 -14.83 8.92 -26.71
C ARG A 134 -13.81 7.78 -26.62
N SER A 135 -12.56 8.05 -26.94
CA SER A 135 -11.44 7.13 -26.68
C SER A 135 -11.18 7.06 -25.17
N GLY A 136 -12.14 6.55 -24.40
CA GLY A 136 -12.15 6.70 -22.95
C GLY A 136 -13.15 5.82 -22.22
N SER A 137 -13.56 4.68 -22.78
CA SER A 137 -14.26 3.68 -21.95
C SER A 137 -13.32 3.12 -20.90
N VAL A 138 -13.83 2.96 -19.69
CA VAL A 138 -13.04 2.50 -18.56
C VAL A 138 -12.49 1.10 -18.86
N ARG A 139 -11.18 0.91 -18.72
CA ARG A 139 -10.56 -0.41 -18.97
C ARG A 139 -11.15 -1.41 -17.96
N PRO A 140 -11.24 -2.71 -18.29
CA PRO A 140 -11.92 -3.71 -17.46
C PRO A 140 -11.56 -3.71 -15.96
N GLY A 141 -10.35 -3.26 -15.62
CA GLY A 141 -9.91 -3.12 -14.24
C GLY A 141 -10.72 -2.18 -13.35
N SER A 142 -11.50 -1.23 -13.90
CA SER A 142 -12.38 -0.38 -13.08
C SER A 142 -13.65 -1.07 -12.61
N TYR A 143 -14.20 -1.98 -13.42
CA TYR A 143 -15.41 -2.74 -13.05
C TYR A 143 -15.13 -3.63 -11.85
N MET A 144 -13.89 -4.12 -11.72
CA MET A 144 -13.46 -4.89 -10.56
C MET A 144 -13.47 -4.04 -9.28
N ILE A 145 -12.93 -2.82 -9.33
CA ILE A 145 -12.91 -1.91 -8.17
C ILE A 145 -14.33 -1.49 -7.79
N GLU A 146 -15.19 -1.22 -8.79
CA GLU A 146 -16.60 -0.89 -8.55
C GLU A 146 -17.37 -2.07 -7.93
N ALA A 147 -17.14 -3.30 -8.41
CA ALA A 147 -17.75 -4.49 -7.83
C ALA A 147 -17.25 -4.74 -6.40
N GLU A 148 -15.95 -4.55 -6.15
CA GLU A 148 -15.36 -4.64 -4.82
C GLU A 148 -15.99 -3.60 -3.89
N SER A 149 -16.08 -2.32 -4.29
CA SER A 149 -16.63 -1.25 -3.46
C SER A 149 -18.08 -1.49 -3.04
N LYS A 150 -18.87 -2.21 -3.84
CA LYS A 150 -20.25 -2.61 -3.50
C LYS A 150 -20.30 -3.67 -2.40
N MET A 151 -19.27 -4.49 -2.25
CA MET A 151 -19.20 -5.55 -1.23
C MET A 151 -18.53 -5.09 0.07
N LEU A 152 -17.63 -4.10 0.01
CA LEU A 152 -16.90 -3.59 1.19
C LEU A 152 -17.77 -3.23 2.40
N PRO A 153 -18.97 -2.63 2.24
CA PRO A 153 -19.86 -2.34 3.38
C PRO A 153 -20.16 -3.54 4.27
N LEU A 154 -20.41 -4.70 3.67
CA LEU A 154 -20.72 -5.92 4.41
C LEU A 154 -19.51 -6.40 5.22
N ILE A 155 -18.31 -6.24 4.66
CA ILE A 155 -17.05 -6.61 5.31
C ILE A 155 -16.74 -5.64 6.45
N SER A 156 -16.88 -4.33 6.22
CA SER A 156 -16.66 -3.30 7.25
C SER A 156 -17.55 -3.52 8.47
N ARG A 157 -18.86 -3.72 8.27
CA ARG A 157 -19.80 -4.02 9.37
C ARG A 157 -19.44 -5.29 10.14
N ALA A 158 -19.00 -6.33 9.44
CA ALA A 158 -18.56 -7.57 10.08
C ALA A 158 -17.29 -7.32 10.93
N LEU A 159 -16.32 -6.55 10.41
CA LEU A 159 -15.11 -6.21 11.14
C LEU A 159 -15.41 -5.37 12.40
N GLU A 160 -16.33 -4.41 12.29
CA GLU A 160 -16.82 -3.64 13.44
C GLU A 160 -17.50 -4.52 14.49
N SER A 161 -18.37 -5.45 14.07
CA SER A 161 -19.02 -6.38 15.01
C SER A 161 -18.00 -7.27 15.72
N PHE A 162 -16.99 -7.77 15.00
CA PHE A 162 -15.90 -8.55 15.60
C PHE A 162 -15.05 -7.72 16.56
N ALA A 163 -14.81 -6.44 16.27
CA ALA A 163 -14.09 -5.55 17.17
C ALA A 163 -14.87 -5.31 18.48
N GLN A 164 -16.20 -5.17 18.37
CA GLN A 164 -17.08 -4.96 19.52
C GLN A 164 -17.27 -6.22 20.38
N GLU A 165 -17.22 -7.41 19.77
CA GLU A 165 -17.20 -8.67 20.52
C GLU A 165 -15.88 -8.85 21.26
N ARG A 166 -14.74 -8.61 20.60
CA ARG A 166 -13.42 -8.69 21.24
C ARG A 166 -13.26 -7.70 22.40
N SER A 167 -13.83 -6.50 22.29
CA SER A 167 -13.83 -5.54 23.40
C SER A 167 -14.66 -6.02 24.58
N ARG A 168 -15.84 -6.64 24.33
CA ARG A 168 -16.68 -7.25 25.38
C ARG A 168 -15.99 -8.42 26.08
N ASP A 169 -15.35 -9.31 25.33
CA ASP A 169 -14.59 -10.45 25.87
C ASP A 169 -13.41 -9.98 26.74
N SER A 170 -12.75 -8.88 26.33
CA SER A 170 -11.62 -8.31 27.08
C SER A 170 -12.02 -7.64 28.40
N ILE A 171 -13.29 -7.22 28.54
CA ILE A 171 -13.84 -6.61 29.76
C ILE A 171 -14.44 -7.68 30.70
N GLY A 172 -14.53 -8.94 30.26
CA GLY A 172 -14.94 -10.06 31.11
C GLY A 172 -16.43 -10.06 31.49
N ILE A 173 -17.28 -9.50 30.62
CA ILE A 173 -18.74 -9.55 30.81
C ILE A 173 -19.28 -10.69 29.95
N ASN A 174 -19.38 -11.88 30.55
CA ASN A 174 -20.21 -12.99 30.06
C ASN A 174 -21.58 -12.96 30.76
#